data_AF-N4UMH7-F1
#
_entry.id   AF-N4UMH7-F1
#
_cell.length_a   1.000
_cell.length_b   1.000
_cell.length_c   1.000
_cell.angle_alpha   90.00
_cell.angle_beta   90.00
_cell.angle_gamma   90.00
#
_symmetry.space_group_name_H-M   'P 1'
#
loop_
_entity.id
_entity.type
_entity.pdbx_description
1 polymer ?
#
loop_
_entity_poly.entity_id
_entity_poly.type
_entity_poly.pdbx_seq_one_letter_code
_entity_poly.pdbx_strand_id
1 'polypeptide(L)'
;MKKTRLRAEEQEGKGEKGDGGKAVDELKTLIEACVKNNFVGVENARLYSQTYYGTKNLVQNFLDEEEKCIKFLINTKQLEMEQKRVLFKHVYANYGRTALCLSGGAAFAYYHIGVVRALLDADLLPDVITGTSGGALVAALVATRTNDELKQLLVPALSERINACREPFTVWIPRWWKTGARFDSVDWARRCGWWTHGSLTFREAYERTGRILNVTCVPADPHSPTILCNYLTSPDCVIWSAVLASAAVPGIINPVVLMMKTRDGSLEPYSFGHKWKDGSLRTDIPIKALNTHFNVNFTIVSQVNPHINLFFFSSRGSVGHPVTHRKGRGWRGGYLMSAFEHYLKLDMNKWLKFIRHAELLPRPLGQDWSQLWLQQFSGTITIWPKSRISDFWRILSDPDPHRLSRMIHEGKQSAFPKLKFIENRLKIERLVERGRSDSRPWVRRGSIQTILSEEDIRNILAEEMGNGATTEDETDVEDLSGLGLGMTTLDDNTLYEEPEEKSDSEGSS
;
A
#
# COMPACT_ATOMS: atom_id res chain seq x y z
N MET A 1 -22.34 -18.90 -13.55
CA MET A 1 -21.60 -17.88 -14.34
C MET A 1 -21.63 -18.17 -15.83
N LYS A 2 -20.82 -19.09 -16.40
CA LYS A 2 -20.84 -19.30 -17.86
C LYS A 2 -22.22 -19.62 -18.44
N LYS A 3 -22.95 -20.56 -17.83
CA LYS A 3 -24.32 -20.93 -18.27
C LYS A 3 -25.31 -19.77 -18.15
N THR A 4 -25.22 -18.97 -17.09
CA THR A 4 -26.12 -17.83 -16.86
C THR A 4 -25.82 -16.68 -17.80
N ARG A 5 -24.54 -16.38 -18.08
CA ARG A 5 -24.13 -15.41 -19.10
C ARG A 5 -24.65 -15.78 -20.48
N LEU A 6 -24.48 -17.02 -20.93
CA LEU A 6 -24.94 -17.44 -22.25
C LEU A 6 -26.46 -17.32 -22.40
N ARG A 7 -27.23 -17.67 -21.36
CA ARG A 7 -28.69 -17.46 -21.36
C ARG A 7 -29.06 -15.97 -21.44
N ALA A 8 -28.37 -15.12 -20.70
CA ALA A 8 -28.59 -13.68 -20.73
C ALA A 8 -28.26 -13.07 -22.12
N GLU A 9 -27.17 -13.52 -22.74
CA GLU A 9 -26.79 -13.11 -24.11
C GLU A 9 -27.81 -13.56 -25.16
N GLU A 10 -28.29 -14.80 -25.06
CA GLU A 10 -29.35 -15.32 -25.95
C GLU A 10 -30.66 -14.53 -25.79
N GLN A 11 -31.01 -14.14 -24.55
CA GLN A 11 -32.19 -13.31 -24.28
C GLN A 11 -32.04 -11.89 -24.85
N GLU A 12 -30.82 -11.30 -24.80
CA GLU A 12 -30.58 -9.99 -25.41
C GLU A 12 -30.73 -10.04 -26.93
N GLY A 13 -30.20 -11.10 -27.55
CA GLY A 13 -30.28 -11.31 -29.00
C GLY A 13 -31.70 -11.53 -29.52
N LYS A 14 -32.60 -12.08 -28.68
CA LYS A 14 -34.00 -12.36 -29.04
C LYS A 14 -34.96 -11.19 -28.79
N GLY A 15 -34.56 -10.17 -28.04
CA GLY A 15 -35.39 -8.99 -27.76
C GLY A 15 -36.64 -9.27 -26.92
N GLU A 16 -36.74 -10.44 -26.27
CA GLU A 16 -37.89 -10.85 -25.47
C GLU A 16 -37.91 -10.12 -24.12
N LYS A 17 -38.82 -9.15 -23.97
CA LYS A 17 -39.04 -8.39 -22.72
C LYS A 17 -39.87 -9.13 -21.66
N GLY A 18 -40.35 -10.35 -21.92
CA GLY A 18 -41.36 -11.03 -21.08
C GLY A 18 -40.83 -11.82 -19.88
N ASP A 19 -39.61 -12.36 -19.95
CA ASP A 19 -38.98 -13.17 -18.88
C ASP A 19 -37.45 -12.95 -18.78
N GLY A 20 -36.93 -11.94 -19.50
CA GLY A 20 -35.49 -11.68 -19.68
C GLY A 20 -34.74 -11.10 -18.47
N GLY A 21 -35.45 -10.54 -17.49
CA GLY A 21 -34.82 -9.99 -16.28
C GLY A 21 -34.15 -11.07 -15.41
N LYS A 22 -34.74 -12.27 -15.33
CA LYS A 22 -34.30 -13.32 -14.38
C LYS A 22 -32.86 -13.76 -14.58
N ALA A 23 -32.42 -14.02 -15.82
CA ALA A 23 -31.07 -14.53 -16.06
C ALA A 23 -29.99 -13.47 -15.83
N VAL A 24 -30.29 -12.20 -16.12
CA VAL A 24 -29.39 -11.08 -15.86
C VAL A 24 -29.34 -10.75 -14.37
N ASP A 25 -30.47 -10.82 -13.67
CA ASP A 25 -30.52 -10.64 -12.21
C ASP A 25 -29.79 -11.78 -11.47
N GLU A 26 -29.91 -13.02 -11.95
CA GLU A 26 -29.10 -14.14 -11.48
C GLU A 26 -27.60 -13.89 -11.73
N LEU A 27 -27.23 -13.39 -12.92
CA LEU A 27 -25.84 -13.09 -13.25
C LEU A 27 -25.30 -11.96 -12.36
N LYS A 28 -26.08 -10.91 -12.12
CA LYS A 28 -25.77 -9.82 -11.20
C LYS A 28 -25.47 -10.36 -9.81
N THR A 29 -26.38 -11.17 -9.26
CA THR A 29 -26.23 -11.77 -7.92
C THR A 29 -24.98 -12.64 -7.82
N LEU A 30 -24.68 -13.42 -8.85
CA LEU A 30 -23.47 -14.24 -8.91
C LEU A 30 -22.19 -13.39 -8.95
N ILE A 31 -22.18 -12.29 -9.70
CA ILE A 31 -21.03 -11.39 -9.77
C ILE A 31 -20.80 -10.67 -8.46
N GLU A 32 -21.85 -10.22 -7.77
CA GLU A 32 -21.72 -9.65 -6.42
C GLU A 32 -21.15 -10.66 -5.40
N ALA A 33 -21.44 -11.95 -5.58
CA ALA A 33 -20.91 -13.01 -4.73
C ALA A 33 -19.44 -13.36 -5.05
N CYS A 34 -19.09 -13.44 -6.34
CA CYS A 34 -17.78 -13.90 -6.81
C CYS A 34 -16.71 -12.81 -6.83
N VAL A 35 -17.07 -11.57 -7.18
CA VAL A 35 -16.10 -10.46 -7.28
C VAL A 35 -15.89 -9.83 -5.92
N LYS A 36 -15.13 -10.54 -5.10
CA LYS A 36 -14.71 -10.12 -3.75
C LYS A 36 -13.20 -10.28 -3.61
N ASN A 37 -12.60 -9.50 -2.72
CA ASN A 37 -11.19 -9.65 -2.40
C ASN A 37 -10.87 -11.10 -2.00
N ASN A 38 -9.92 -11.72 -2.71
CA ASN A 38 -9.47 -13.09 -2.50
C ASN A 38 -10.61 -14.15 -2.43
N PHE A 39 -11.65 -14.01 -3.25
CA PHE A 39 -12.72 -15.01 -3.36
C PHE A 39 -12.15 -16.42 -3.60
N VAL A 40 -12.55 -17.41 -2.79
CA VAL A 40 -12.11 -18.83 -2.85
C VAL A 40 -10.57 -19.01 -2.87
N GLY A 41 -9.81 -18.00 -2.44
CA GLY A 41 -8.34 -18.04 -2.45
C GLY A 41 -7.71 -17.91 -3.84
N VAL A 42 -8.43 -17.38 -4.83
CA VAL A 42 -7.96 -17.25 -6.23
C VAL A 42 -6.75 -16.30 -6.34
N GLU A 43 -6.65 -15.36 -5.42
CA GLU A 43 -5.56 -14.36 -5.32
C GLU A 43 -4.46 -14.79 -4.33
N ASN A 44 -4.46 -16.06 -3.91
CA ASN A 44 -3.40 -16.57 -3.06
C ASN A 44 -2.09 -16.68 -3.85
N ALA A 45 -1.06 -15.96 -3.39
CA ALA A 45 0.28 -15.98 -3.98
C ALA A 45 0.86 -17.41 -4.16
N ARG A 46 0.42 -18.38 -3.35
CA ARG A 46 0.81 -19.79 -3.46
C ARG A 46 0.37 -20.46 -4.78
N LEU A 47 -0.73 -20.03 -5.37
CA LEU A 47 -1.19 -20.58 -6.65
C LEU A 47 -0.25 -20.18 -7.79
N TYR A 48 0.30 -18.97 -7.69
CA TYR A 48 1.28 -18.42 -8.64
C TYR A 48 2.73 -18.79 -8.31
N SER A 49 2.98 -19.51 -7.20
CA SER A 49 4.33 -19.95 -6.84
C SER A 49 4.70 -21.31 -7.42
N GLN A 50 3.84 -21.95 -8.21
CA GLN A 50 4.09 -23.28 -8.81
C GLN A 50 4.55 -23.21 -10.26
N THR A 51 4.44 -22.06 -10.90
CA THR A 51 4.86 -21.83 -12.29
C THR A 51 5.77 -20.61 -12.36
N TYR A 52 6.58 -20.52 -13.42
CA TYR A 52 7.41 -19.34 -13.68
C TYR A 52 6.59 -18.14 -14.16
N TYR A 53 5.42 -18.38 -14.75
CA TYR A 53 4.51 -17.36 -15.24
C TYR A 53 3.08 -17.90 -15.25
N GLY A 54 2.15 -17.15 -14.64
CA GLY A 54 0.74 -17.50 -14.58
C GLY A 54 0.35 -18.41 -13.40
N THR A 55 -0.79 -19.09 -13.56
CA THR A 55 -1.45 -19.87 -12.51
C THR A 55 -2.13 -21.10 -13.13
N LYS A 56 -2.85 -21.88 -12.32
CA LYS A 56 -3.62 -23.05 -12.79
C LYS A 56 -4.63 -22.63 -13.88
N ASN A 57 -4.78 -23.46 -14.91
CA ASN A 57 -5.74 -23.23 -15.99
C ASN A 57 -7.18 -23.02 -15.50
N LEU A 58 -7.60 -23.73 -14.44
CA LEU A 58 -8.93 -23.55 -13.84
C LEU A 58 -9.13 -22.14 -13.26
N VAL A 59 -8.10 -21.60 -12.62
CA VAL A 59 -8.12 -20.23 -12.07
C VAL A 59 -8.13 -19.22 -13.21
N GLN A 60 -7.30 -19.41 -14.22
CA GLN A 60 -7.28 -18.52 -15.38
C GLN A 60 -8.63 -18.50 -16.12
N ASN A 61 -9.22 -19.67 -16.34
CA ASN A 61 -10.54 -19.81 -16.97
C ASN A 61 -11.65 -19.13 -16.14
N PHE A 62 -11.56 -19.18 -14.82
CA PHE A 62 -12.49 -18.49 -13.93
C PHE A 62 -12.38 -16.97 -14.08
N LEU A 63 -11.16 -16.41 -14.01
CA LEU A 63 -10.91 -14.97 -14.16
C LEU A 63 -11.30 -14.46 -15.56
N ASP A 64 -11.05 -15.23 -16.60
CA ASP A 64 -11.44 -14.89 -17.97
C ASP A 64 -12.96 -14.97 -18.18
N GLU A 65 -13.67 -15.84 -17.45
CA GLU A 65 -15.14 -15.87 -17.47
C GLU A 65 -15.73 -14.72 -16.66
N GLU A 66 -15.15 -14.36 -15.50
CA GLU A 66 -15.53 -13.17 -14.73
C GLU A 66 -15.40 -11.89 -15.56
N GLU A 67 -14.28 -11.72 -16.27
CA GLU A 67 -14.09 -10.61 -17.21
C GLU A 67 -15.25 -10.52 -18.21
N LYS A 68 -15.60 -11.65 -18.85
CA LYS A 68 -16.66 -11.68 -19.88
C LYS A 68 -18.00 -11.30 -19.29
N CYS A 69 -18.30 -11.80 -18.09
CA CYS A 69 -19.55 -11.48 -17.38
C CYS A 69 -19.62 -9.99 -17.01
N ILE A 70 -18.55 -9.40 -16.50
CA ILE A 70 -18.51 -7.97 -16.17
C ILE A 70 -18.65 -7.12 -17.43
N LYS A 71 -17.92 -7.44 -18.51
CA LYS A 71 -18.05 -6.74 -19.80
C LYS A 71 -19.48 -6.79 -20.35
N PHE A 72 -20.14 -7.93 -20.21
CA PHE A 72 -21.54 -8.09 -20.59
C PHE A 72 -22.45 -7.18 -19.74
N LEU A 73 -22.32 -7.19 -18.41
CA LEU A 73 -23.13 -6.38 -17.50
C LEU A 73 -22.95 -4.86 -17.71
N ILE A 74 -21.76 -4.42 -18.10
CA ILE A 74 -21.52 -3.01 -18.46
C ILE A 74 -22.35 -2.64 -19.70
N ASN A 75 -22.29 -3.46 -20.75
CA ASN A 75 -22.86 -3.14 -22.07
C ASN A 75 -24.35 -3.49 -22.23
N THR A 76 -24.88 -4.40 -21.42
CA THR A 76 -26.25 -4.92 -21.61
C THR A 76 -27.29 -3.83 -21.46
N LYS A 77 -28.33 -3.85 -22.29
CA LYS A 77 -29.46 -2.91 -22.19
C LYS A 77 -30.59 -3.43 -21.29
N GLN A 78 -30.43 -4.64 -20.76
CA GLN A 78 -31.45 -5.30 -19.95
C GLN A 78 -31.55 -4.76 -18.52
N LEU A 79 -30.49 -4.10 -18.03
CA LEU A 79 -30.46 -3.47 -16.71
C LEU A 79 -30.62 -1.96 -16.82
N GLU A 80 -31.40 -1.40 -15.91
CA GLU A 80 -31.47 0.04 -15.73
C GLU A 80 -30.13 0.60 -15.24
N MET A 81 -29.85 1.86 -15.58
CA MET A 81 -28.59 2.50 -15.19
C MET A 81 -28.41 2.59 -13.68
N GLU A 82 -29.51 2.75 -12.94
CA GLU A 82 -29.49 2.80 -11.48
C GLU A 82 -29.11 1.43 -10.86
N GLN A 83 -29.66 0.35 -11.40
CA GLN A 83 -29.30 -1.01 -10.97
C GLN A 83 -27.82 -1.32 -11.23
N LYS A 84 -27.28 -0.86 -12.37
CA LYS A 84 -25.84 -0.96 -12.68
C LYS A 84 -25.00 -0.14 -11.72
N ARG A 85 -25.44 1.08 -11.37
CA ARG A 85 -24.76 1.96 -10.41
C ARG A 85 -24.61 1.28 -9.06
N VAL A 86 -25.70 0.72 -8.52
CA VAL A 86 -25.69 0.00 -7.23
C VAL A 86 -24.77 -1.23 -7.30
N LEU A 87 -24.88 -2.03 -8.36
CA LEU A 87 -24.04 -3.20 -8.59
C LEU A 87 -22.55 -2.83 -8.56
N PHE A 88 -22.12 -1.88 -9.40
CA PHE A 88 -20.70 -1.52 -9.49
C PHE A 88 -20.20 -0.77 -8.24
N LYS A 89 -21.07 -0.06 -7.52
CA LYS A 89 -20.73 0.50 -6.19
C LYS A 89 -20.40 -0.61 -5.20
N HIS A 90 -21.24 -1.66 -5.12
CA HIS A 90 -21.04 -2.79 -4.21
C HIS A 90 -19.81 -3.63 -4.59
N VAL A 91 -19.68 -3.97 -5.87
CA VAL A 91 -18.53 -4.75 -6.38
C VAL A 91 -17.22 -3.99 -6.17
N TYR A 92 -17.19 -2.69 -6.41
CA TYR A 92 -16.01 -1.86 -6.15
C TYR A 92 -15.63 -1.83 -4.67
N ALA A 93 -16.61 -1.70 -3.77
CA ALA A 93 -16.38 -1.72 -2.32
C ALA A 93 -15.78 -3.07 -1.86
N ASN A 94 -16.32 -4.19 -2.37
CA ASN A 94 -15.88 -5.54 -1.99
C ASN A 94 -14.55 -5.97 -2.62
N TYR A 95 -14.30 -5.59 -3.88
CA TYR A 95 -13.08 -5.95 -4.58
C TYR A 95 -11.91 -5.11 -4.07
N GLY A 96 -12.09 -3.78 -4.00
CA GLY A 96 -11.06 -2.82 -3.61
C GLY A 96 -10.00 -2.58 -4.68
N ARG A 97 -9.11 -1.61 -4.42
CA ARG A 97 -8.08 -1.15 -5.36
C ARG A 97 -6.74 -1.83 -5.17
N THR A 98 -5.89 -1.69 -6.18
CA THR A 98 -4.48 -2.08 -6.16
C THR A 98 -3.59 -0.86 -5.89
N ALA A 99 -2.61 -1.00 -5.00
CA ALA A 99 -1.58 0.01 -4.77
C ALA A 99 -0.16 -0.52 -5.04
N LEU A 100 0.67 0.33 -5.64
CA LEU A 100 2.11 0.12 -5.75
C LEU A 100 2.82 0.79 -4.57
N CYS A 101 3.50 0.00 -3.75
CA CYS A 101 4.24 0.46 -2.58
C CYS A 101 5.74 0.38 -2.79
N LEU A 102 6.42 1.53 -2.75
CA LEU A 102 7.86 1.66 -2.92
C LEU A 102 8.52 1.90 -1.55
N SER A 103 9.23 0.91 -1.06
CA SER A 103 9.90 0.96 0.24
C SER A 103 11.09 1.93 0.27
N GLY A 104 11.46 2.36 1.47
CA GLY A 104 12.73 3.05 1.70
C GLY A 104 13.95 2.18 1.37
N GLY A 105 15.11 2.83 1.17
CA GLY A 105 16.36 2.10 0.90
C GLY A 105 17.52 2.95 0.37
N ALA A 106 17.50 4.27 0.54
CA ALA A 106 18.51 5.19 0.00
C ALA A 106 18.81 4.91 -1.48
N ALA A 107 20.07 4.74 -1.90
CA ALA A 107 20.40 4.46 -3.30
C ALA A 107 19.80 3.15 -3.84
N PHE A 108 19.41 2.19 -3.00
CA PHE A 108 18.71 0.99 -3.46
C PHE A 108 17.31 1.31 -4.03
N ALA A 109 16.75 2.48 -3.72
CA ALA A 109 15.48 2.92 -4.30
C ALA A 109 15.53 3.03 -5.84
N TYR A 110 16.72 3.18 -6.44
CA TYR A 110 16.83 3.19 -7.91
C TYR A 110 16.50 1.85 -8.57
N TYR A 111 16.46 0.74 -7.83
CA TYR A 111 15.92 -0.52 -8.35
C TYR A 111 14.40 -0.42 -8.62
N HIS A 112 13.67 0.44 -7.90
CA HIS A 112 12.23 0.66 -8.16
C HIS A 112 11.98 1.21 -9.56
N ILE A 113 12.93 1.97 -10.13
CA ILE A 113 12.82 2.49 -11.52
C ILE A 113 12.62 1.32 -12.48
N GLY A 114 13.35 0.21 -12.30
CA GLY A 114 13.18 -1.00 -13.10
C GLY A 114 11.82 -1.67 -12.91
N VAL A 115 11.35 -1.76 -11.67
CA VAL A 115 10.04 -2.35 -11.35
C VAL A 115 8.90 -1.53 -11.95
N VAL A 116 8.91 -0.22 -11.72
CA VAL A 116 7.96 0.74 -12.31
C VAL A 116 8.01 0.64 -13.83
N ARG A 117 9.21 0.59 -14.42
CA ARG A 117 9.36 0.48 -15.86
C ARG A 117 8.77 -0.81 -16.42
N ALA A 118 8.93 -1.94 -15.74
CA ALA A 118 8.30 -3.20 -16.17
C ALA A 118 6.77 -3.13 -16.09
N LEU A 119 6.22 -2.54 -15.03
CA LEU A 119 4.76 -2.34 -14.92
C LEU A 119 4.25 -1.37 -15.98
N LEU A 120 4.97 -0.28 -16.24
CA LEU A 120 4.62 0.71 -17.26
C LEU A 120 4.68 0.14 -18.68
N ASP A 121 5.73 -0.62 -19.00
CA ASP A 121 5.90 -1.27 -20.31
C ASP A 121 4.79 -2.31 -20.57
N ALA A 122 4.28 -2.96 -19.52
CA ALA A 122 3.18 -3.93 -19.59
C ALA A 122 1.78 -3.31 -19.47
N ASP A 123 1.66 -1.98 -19.32
CA ASP A 123 0.41 -1.29 -19.00
C ASP A 123 -0.27 -1.82 -17.71
N LEU A 124 0.53 -2.14 -16.68
CA LEU A 124 0.10 -2.69 -15.38
C LEU A 124 0.47 -1.78 -14.21
N LEU A 125 0.70 -0.49 -14.46
CA LEU A 125 0.98 0.48 -13.40
C LEU A 125 -0.33 0.85 -12.68
N PRO A 126 -0.45 0.63 -11.35
CA PRO A 126 -1.64 1.03 -10.59
C PRO A 126 -1.74 2.55 -10.41
N ASP A 127 -2.95 3.05 -10.19
CA ASP A 127 -3.19 4.48 -9.97
C ASP A 127 -2.85 4.93 -8.55
N VAL A 128 -2.92 4.04 -7.56
CA VAL A 128 -2.51 4.33 -6.18
C VAL A 128 -1.02 4.01 -6.03
N ILE A 129 -0.21 5.02 -5.77
CA ILE A 129 1.24 4.91 -5.58
C ILE A 129 1.58 5.42 -4.19
N THR A 130 2.29 4.62 -3.42
CA THR A 130 2.83 5.02 -2.13
C THR A 130 4.34 4.86 -2.11
N GLY A 131 5.02 5.77 -1.42
CA GLY A 131 6.45 5.69 -1.24
C GLY A 131 6.92 6.24 0.10
N THR A 132 8.00 5.67 0.59
CA THR A 132 8.67 6.09 1.83
C THR A 132 10.15 6.36 1.54
N SER A 133 10.71 7.44 2.09
CA SER A 133 12.12 7.79 1.93
C SER A 133 12.56 7.84 0.46
N GLY A 134 13.62 7.13 0.06
CA GLY A 134 14.03 7.00 -1.34
C GLY A 134 12.92 6.45 -2.27
N GLY A 135 12.01 5.62 -1.77
CA GLY A 135 10.83 5.16 -2.49
C GLY A 135 9.82 6.29 -2.76
N ALA A 136 9.70 7.27 -1.85
CA ALA A 136 8.86 8.45 -2.04
C ALA A 136 9.35 9.34 -3.19
N LEU A 137 10.68 9.43 -3.36
CA LEU A 137 11.29 10.16 -4.48
C LEU A 137 10.90 9.55 -5.84
N VAL A 138 10.97 8.21 -5.95
CA VAL A 138 10.55 7.50 -7.17
C VAL A 138 9.04 7.55 -7.33
N ALA A 139 8.27 7.39 -6.25
CA ALA A 139 6.80 7.50 -6.29
C ALA A 139 6.34 8.87 -6.79
N ALA A 140 6.98 9.95 -6.32
CA ALA A 140 6.67 11.30 -6.76
C ALA A 140 7.02 11.53 -8.24
N LEU A 141 8.13 10.98 -8.74
CA LEU A 141 8.47 11.01 -10.16
C LEU A 141 7.36 10.37 -11.01
N VAL A 142 6.82 9.24 -10.55
CA VAL A 142 5.78 8.46 -11.26
C VAL A 142 4.41 9.11 -11.18
N ALA A 143 4.04 9.70 -10.03
CA ALA A 143 2.72 10.28 -9.85
C ALA A 143 2.58 11.69 -10.45
N THR A 144 3.69 12.41 -10.67
CA THR A 144 3.65 13.79 -11.22
C THR A 144 3.72 13.88 -12.75
N ARG A 145 3.95 12.75 -13.43
CA ARG A 145 4.21 12.70 -14.88
C ARG A 145 3.30 11.70 -15.60
N THR A 146 3.04 11.94 -16.87
CA THR A 146 2.19 11.04 -17.69
C THR A 146 2.94 9.75 -18.05
N ASN A 147 2.22 8.72 -18.52
CA ASN A 147 2.84 7.46 -18.94
C ASN A 147 3.88 7.66 -20.06
N ASP A 148 3.64 8.57 -20.99
CA ASP A 148 4.54 8.81 -22.12
C ASP A 148 5.80 9.57 -21.69
N GLU A 149 5.66 10.56 -20.80
CA GLU A 149 6.80 11.24 -20.16
C GLU A 149 7.67 10.23 -19.39
N LEU A 150 7.03 9.31 -18.64
CA LEU A 150 7.75 8.29 -17.88
C LEU A 150 8.49 7.29 -18.78
N LYS A 151 7.91 6.89 -19.92
CA LYS A 151 8.59 5.99 -20.87
C LYS A 151 9.88 6.60 -21.42
N GLN A 152 9.93 7.93 -21.58
CA GLN A 152 11.13 8.65 -22.02
C GLN A 152 12.14 8.84 -20.89
N LEU A 153 11.68 9.07 -19.66
CA LEU A 153 12.54 9.39 -18.51
C LEU A 153 13.14 8.17 -17.80
N LEU A 154 12.41 7.06 -17.73
CA LEU A 154 12.84 5.84 -17.03
C LEU A 154 13.82 5.03 -17.89
N VAL A 155 14.95 5.65 -18.23
CA VAL A 155 16.06 5.13 -19.05
C VAL A 155 17.40 5.36 -18.33
N PRO A 156 18.49 4.66 -18.70
CA PRO A 156 19.79 4.81 -18.03
C PRO A 156 20.36 6.23 -18.02
N ALA A 157 20.01 7.07 -19.00
CA ALA A 157 20.41 8.49 -19.05
C ALA A 157 19.87 9.31 -17.86
N LEU A 158 18.87 8.81 -17.14
CA LEU A 158 18.38 9.40 -15.90
C LEU A 158 19.49 9.60 -14.85
N SER A 159 20.54 8.76 -14.88
CA SER A 159 21.70 8.87 -13.98
C SER A 159 22.35 10.25 -13.98
N GLU A 160 22.39 10.95 -15.12
CA GLU A 160 22.94 12.30 -15.23
C GLU A 160 22.17 13.34 -14.40
N ARG A 161 20.88 13.07 -14.15
CA ARG A 161 20.02 13.91 -13.31
C ARG A 161 20.02 13.47 -11.85
N ILE A 162 20.56 12.29 -11.54
CA ILE A 162 20.72 11.80 -10.17
C ILE A 162 22.02 12.38 -9.60
N ASN A 163 21.92 13.58 -9.04
CA ASN A 163 23.04 14.31 -8.46
C ASN A 163 22.91 14.47 -6.94
N ALA A 164 22.34 13.46 -6.29
CA ALA A 164 21.99 13.46 -4.89
C ALA A 164 23.26 13.59 -4.01
N CYS A 165 24.17 12.65 -4.12
CA CYS A 165 25.36 12.53 -3.26
C CYS A 165 26.62 13.21 -3.81
N ARG A 166 26.49 14.35 -4.52
CA ARG A 166 27.61 14.99 -5.24
C ARG A 166 28.71 15.58 -4.36
N GLU A 167 28.40 15.96 -3.12
CA GLU A 167 29.37 16.66 -2.25
C GLU A 167 30.50 15.73 -1.80
N PRO A 168 31.77 16.15 -1.92
CA PRO A 168 32.90 15.37 -1.44
C PRO A 168 32.93 15.34 0.09
N PHE A 169 33.64 14.35 0.65
CA PHE A 169 33.79 14.18 2.10
C PHE A 169 34.37 15.40 2.80
N THR A 170 35.20 16.18 2.12
CA THR A 170 35.77 17.43 2.62
C THR A 170 34.71 18.50 2.93
N VAL A 171 33.55 18.45 2.27
CA VAL A 171 32.47 19.43 2.44
C VAL A 171 31.44 18.92 3.45
N TRP A 172 31.02 17.66 3.33
CA TRP A 172 29.96 17.15 4.19
C TRP A 172 30.43 16.75 5.59
N ILE A 173 31.69 16.32 5.80
CA ILE A 173 32.20 15.96 7.15
C ILE A 173 32.17 17.16 8.11
N PRO A 174 32.70 18.35 7.74
CA PRO A 174 32.61 19.53 8.61
C PRO A 174 31.17 19.94 8.90
N ARG A 175 30.27 19.81 7.92
CA ARG A 175 28.84 20.08 8.10
C ARG A 175 28.21 19.09 9.07
N TRP A 176 28.50 17.81 8.91
CA TRP A 176 28.00 16.75 9.77
C TRP A 176 28.46 16.96 11.22
N TRP A 177 29.72 17.35 11.43
CA TRP A 177 30.22 17.68 12.77
C TRP A 177 29.50 18.88 13.39
N LYS A 178 29.21 19.93 12.60
CA LYS A 178 28.57 21.16 13.10
C LYS A 178 27.06 21.05 13.29
N THR A 179 26.38 20.33 12.41
CA THR A 179 24.90 20.36 12.29
C THR A 179 24.24 19.00 12.47
N GLY A 180 25.02 17.92 12.55
CA GLY A 180 24.51 16.55 12.63
C GLY A 180 23.94 15.99 11.32
N ALA A 181 23.97 16.76 10.22
CA ALA A 181 23.44 16.34 8.92
C ALA A 181 24.54 16.26 7.85
N ARG A 182 24.44 15.22 7.02
CA ARG A 182 25.30 15.05 5.84
C ARG A 182 24.89 15.99 4.72
N PHE A 183 23.60 16.02 4.39
CA PHE A 183 23.06 16.84 3.29
C PHE A 183 22.47 18.16 3.81
N ASP A 184 22.57 19.20 2.98
CA ASP A 184 21.87 20.45 3.21
C ASP A 184 20.40 20.33 2.74
N SER A 185 19.46 20.59 3.63
CA SER A 185 18.02 20.49 3.36
C SER A 185 17.56 21.44 2.25
N VAL A 186 18.17 22.62 2.10
CA VAL A 186 17.75 23.62 1.10
C VAL A 186 18.21 23.24 -0.30
N ASP A 187 19.47 22.82 -0.44
CA ASP A 187 19.98 22.27 -1.70
C ASP A 187 19.22 20.99 -2.08
N TRP A 188 18.91 20.11 -1.12
CA TRP A 188 18.08 18.94 -1.37
C TRP A 188 16.68 19.27 -1.86
N ALA A 189 16.02 20.25 -1.24
CA ALA A 189 14.71 20.74 -1.67
C ALA A 189 14.73 21.19 -3.14
N ARG A 190 15.75 21.98 -3.53
CA ARG A 190 15.91 22.44 -4.91
C ARG A 190 16.07 21.27 -5.88
N ARG A 191 16.84 20.24 -5.52
CA ARG A 191 17.06 19.04 -6.35
C ARG A 191 15.80 18.18 -6.43
N CYS A 192 15.11 17.98 -5.31
CA CYS A 192 13.82 17.28 -5.25
C CYS A 192 12.78 17.94 -6.16
N GLY A 193 12.84 19.27 -6.34
CA GLY A 193 11.97 19.99 -7.26
C GLY A 193 11.95 19.41 -8.68
N TRP A 194 13.08 18.92 -9.22
CA TRP A 194 13.07 18.26 -10.53
C TRP A 194 12.25 16.96 -10.51
N TRP A 195 12.40 16.14 -9.47
CA TRP A 195 11.67 14.87 -9.31
C TRP A 195 10.17 15.08 -9.18
N THR A 196 9.75 16.17 -8.55
CA THR A 196 8.34 16.48 -8.27
C THR A 196 7.68 17.41 -9.29
N HIS A 197 8.35 17.67 -10.43
CA HIS A 197 7.86 18.59 -11.46
C HIS A 197 7.63 20.03 -10.92
N GLY A 198 8.61 20.51 -10.16
CA GLY A 198 8.61 21.81 -9.48
C GLY A 198 7.96 21.72 -8.11
N SER A 199 7.25 22.78 -7.73
CA SER A 199 6.51 22.87 -6.46
C SER A 199 5.04 22.46 -6.63
N LEU A 200 4.79 21.33 -7.30
CA LEU A 200 3.44 20.79 -7.40
C LEU A 200 2.92 20.35 -6.03
N THR A 201 1.64 20.59 -5.79
CA THR A 201 0.93 20.05 -4.63
C THR A 201 0.37 18.66 -4.92
N PHE A 202 -0.04 17.93 -3.88
CA PHE A 202 -0.70 16.63 -4.04
C PHE A 202 -1.98 16.73 -4.87
N ARG A 203 -2.76 17.81 -4.71
CA ARG A 203 -3.96 18.08 -5.52
C ARG A 203 -3.60 18.31 -6.99
N GLU A 204 -2.65 19.20 -7.27
CA GLU A 204 -2.23 19.53 -8.64
C GLU A 204 -1.66 18.31 -9.38
N ALA A 205 -0.89 17.46 -8.69
CA ALA A 205 -0.38 16.22 -9.27
C ALA A 205 -1.49 15.22 -9.62
N TYR A 206 -2.50 15.09 -8.75
CA TYR A 206 -3.66 14.23 -9.00
C TYR A 206 -4.50 14.73 -10.18
N GLU A 207 -4.75 16.04 -10.27
CA GLU A 207 -5.48 16.64 -11.40
C GLU A 207 -4.76 16.46 -12.73
N ARG A 208 -3.42 16.50 -12.73
CA ARG A 208 -2.61 16.32 -13.95
C ARG A 208 -2.60 14.88 -14.45
N THR A 209 -2.41 13.89 -13.57
CA THR A 209 -2.13 12.50 -13.98
C THR A 209 -3.24 11.51 -13.65
N GLY A 210 -4.16 11.87 -12.75
CA GLY A 210 -5.14 10.96 -12.16
C GLY A 210 -4.56 9.98 -11.13
N ARG A 211 -3.24 10.03 -10.86
CA ARG A 211 -2.58 9.10 -9.92
C ARG A 211 -2.58 9.65 -8.51
N ILE A 212 -2.86 8.76 -7.58
CA ILE A 212 -2.94 9.04 -6.15
C ILE A 212 -1.57 8.81 -5.54
N LEU A 213 -0.85 9.90 -5.28
CA LEU A 213 0.43 9.86 -4.55
C LEU A 213 0.20 9.83 -3.04
N ASN A 214 0.88 8.92 -2.37
CA ASN A 214 0.91 8.81 -0.92
C ASN A 214 2.37 8.84 -0.43
N VAL A 215 2.65 9.71 0.54
CA VAL A 215 3.98 9.81 1.17
C VAL A 215 3.84 9.75 2.68
N THR A 216 4.58 8.84 3.31
CA THR A 216 4.58 8.69 4.77
C THR A 216 5.53 9.70 5.41
N CYS A 217 5.05 10.44 6.42
CA CYS A 217 5.86 11.35 7.21
C CYS A 217 5.64 11.06 8.70
N VAL A 218 6.74 10.91 9.44
CA VAL A 218 6.71 10.68 10.90
C VAL A 218 7.06 12.00 11.58
N PRO A 219 6.26 12.48 12.54
CA PRO A 219 6.61 13.70 13.28
C PRO A 219 7.88 13.50 14.10
N ALA A 220 8.63 14.57 14.33
CA ALA A 220 9.87 14.52 15.10
C ALA A 220 9.62 14.23 16.58
N ASP A 221 8.44 14.60 17.08
CA ASP A 221 7.93 14.30 18.41
C ASP A 221 7.42 12.84 18.48
N PRO A 222 7.91 12.02 19.44
CA PRO A 222 7.55 10.61 19.56
C PRO A 222 6.06 10.34 19.80
N HIS A 223 5.35 11.24 20.47
CA HIS A 223 3.96 11.02 20.89
C HIS A 223 2.96 11.30 19.76
N SER A 224 3.39 12.05 18.75
CA SER A 224 2.55 12.44 17.63
C SER A 224 2.34 11.27 16.65
N PRO A 225 1.14 11.11 16.08
CA PRO A 225 0.84 10.04 15.11
C PRO A 225 1.51 10.32 13.76
N THR A 226 1.80 9.24 13.02
CA THR A 226 2.32 9.32 11.65
C THR A 226 1.24 9.83 10.70
N ILE A 227 1.61 10.72 9.78
CA ILE A 227 0.68 11.22 8.75
C ILE A 227 1.02 10.58 7.41
N LEU A 228 -0.04 10.23 6.67
CA LEU A 228 0.05 9.86 5.26
C LEU A 228 -0.37 11.05 4.41
N CYS A 229 0.61 11.74 3.82
CA CYS A 229 0.35 12.88 2.96
C CYS A 229 -0.17 12.41 1.60
N ASN A 230 -1.38 12.82 1.26
CA ASN A 230 -2.03 12.57 -0.03
C ASN A 230 -2.96 13.74 -0.40
N TYR A 231 -3.66 13.63 -1.54
CA TYR A 231 -4.56 14.68 -2.01
C TYR A 231 -5.85 14.86 -1.18
N LEU A 232 -6.23 13.88 -0.35
CA LEU A 232 -7.39 13.99 0.55
C LEU A 232 -6.98 14.61 1.89
N THR A 233 -5.88 14.15 2.47
CA THR A 233 -5.42 14.55 3.81
C THR A 233 -4.65 15.87 3.81
N SER A 234 -3.91 16.14 2.73
CA SER A 234 -2.99 17.28 2.63
C SER A 234 -2.90 17.80 1.18
N PRO A 235 -4.03 18.22 0.57
CA PRO A 235 -4.09 18.58 -0.84
C PRO A 235 -3.13 19.71 -1.25
N ASP A 236 -2.98 20.71 -0.39
CA ASP A 236 -2.21 21.93 -0.66
C ASP A 236 -0.73 21.79 -0.22
N CYS A 237 -0.35 20.64 0.35
CA CYS A 237 1.03 20.33 0.70
C CYS A 237 1.88 20.10 -0.56
N VAL A 238 3.08 20.66 -0.58
CA VAL A 238 4.01 20.57 -1.71
C VAL A 238 4.79 19.27 -1.63
N ILE A 239 4.79 18.52 -2.74
CA ILE A 239 5.30 17.15 -2.78
C ILE A 239 6.79 17.06 -2.42
N TRP A 240 7.63 18.01 -2.88
CA TRP A 240 9.06 17.94 -2.57
C TRP A 240 9.34 18.06 -1.08
N SER A 241 8.51 18.81 -0.33
CA SER A 241 8.65 18.97 1.11
C SER A 241 8.29 17.69 1.86
N ALA A 242 7.23 17.00 1.41
CA ALA A 242 6.84 15.69 1.92
C ALA A 242 7.88 14.60 1.60
N VAL A 243 8.45 14.60 0.39
CA VAL A 243 9.53 13.67 0.02
C VAL A 243 10.79 13.93 0.83
N LEU A 244 11.16 15.20 1.05
CA LEU A 244 12.30 15.58 1.89
C LEU A 244 12.08 15.17 3.35
N ALA A 245 10.88 15.40 3.90
CA ALA A 245 10.50 14.94 5.23
C ALA A 245 10.54 13.42 5.36
N SER A 246 10.01 12.71 4.38
CA SER A 246 10.04 11.25 4.33
C SER A 246 11.45 10.70 4.16
N ALA A 247 12.42 11.47 3.67
CA ALA A 247 13.83 11.07 3.56
C ALA A 247 14.73 11.61 4.69
N ALA A 248 14.16 12.29 5.69
CA ALA A 248 14.89 12.91 6.78
C ALA A 248 15.30 11.90 7.87
N VAL A 249 16.30 11.07 7.53
CA VAL A 249 16.90 10.11 8.46
C VAL A 249 17.87 10.86 9.40
N PRO A 250 17.80 10.65 10.73
CA PRO A 250 18.76 11.20 11.67
C PRO A 250 20.21 10.89 11.27
N GLY A 251 21.07 11.92 11.22
CA GLY A 251 22.46 11.80 10.77
C GLY A 251 22.68 12.03 9.27
N ILE A 252 21.62 11.97 8.45
CA ILE A 252 21.68 12.22 7.00
C ILE A 252 21.09 13.59 6.68
N ILE A 253 19.82 13.81 7.02
CA ILE A 253 19.08 15.06 6.85
C ILE A 253 18.39 15.38 8.18
N ASN A 254 18.49 16.64 8.61
CA ASN A 254 17.83 17.09 9.83
C ASN A 254 16.30 17.15 9.64
N PRO A 255 15.51 17.01 10.74
CA PRO A 255 14.05 17.10 10.65
C PRO A 255 13.60 18.39 9.97
N VAL A 256 12.69 18.27 9.00
CA VAL A 256 12.23 19.37 8.13
C VAL A 256 10.76 19.67 8.34
N VAL A 257 10.35 20.88 7.97
CA VAL A 257 8.95 21.30 8.04
C VAL A 257 8.29 21.03 6.69
N LEU A 258 7.04 20.55 6.71
CA LEU A 258 6.24 20.41 5.50
C LEU A 258 5.84 21.80 5.00
N MET A 259 5.83 21.99 3.69
CA MET A 259 5.46 23.26 3.05
C MET A 259 4.11 23.11 2.36
N MET A 260 3.26 24.12 2.48
CA MET A 260 2.01 24.25 1.76
C MET A 260 2.06 25.42 0.79
N LYS A 261 1.28 25.31 -0.28
CA LYS A 261 1.10 26.37 -1.26
C LYS A 261 -0.17 27.13 -0.92
N THR A 262 -0.06 28.43 -0.74
CA THR A 262 -1.22 29.32 -0.53
C THR A 262 -1.96 29.54 -1.85
N ARG A 263 -3.16 30.15 -1.78
CA ARG A 263 -3.93 30.54 -2.98
C ARG A 263 -3.17 31.51 -3.88
N ASP A 264 -2.30 32.33 -3.30
CA ASP A 264 -1.46 33.30 -4.01
C ASP A 264 -0.22 32.65 -4.65
N GLY A 265 -0.01 31.35 -4.41
CA GLY A 265 1.14 30.59 -4.91
C GLY A 265 2.41 30.75 -4.09
N SER A 266 2.38 31.46 -2.96
CA SER A 266 3.48 31.53 -2.01
C SER A 266 3.62 30.21 -1.23
N LEU A 267 4.82 29.95 -0.70
CA LEU A 267 5.10 28.76 0.10
C LEU A 267 5.16 29.12 1.58
N GLU A 268 4.34 28.45 2.38
CA GLU A 268 4.27 28.64 3.83
C GLU A 268 4.41 27.30 4.56
N PRO A 269 4.84 27.29 5.83
CA PRO A 269 4.84 26.07 6.64
C PRO A 269 3.42 25.47 6.78
N TYR A 270 3.27 24.17 6.51
CA TYR A 270 2.01 23.44 6.64
C TYR A 270 1.51 23.38 8.09
N SER A 271 2.44 23.29 9.04
CA SER A 271 2.14 23.35 10.47
C SER A 271 3.20 24.15 11.22
N PHE A 272 2.76 24.98 12.16
CA PHE A 272 3.65 25.82 12.94
C PHE A 272 4.40 24.96 13.97
N GLY A 273 5.73 24.90 13.88
CA GLY A 273 6.60 24.27 14.89
C GLY A 273 6.82 22.76 14.78
N HIS A 274 5.99 22.00 14.04
CA HIS A 274 6.20 20.56 13.88
C HIS A 274 7.21 20.27 12.77
N LYS A 275 8.31 19.61 13.16
CA LYS A 275 9.28 19.04 12.23
C LYS A 275 8.96 17.56 11.98
N TRP A 276 9.37 17.07 10.81
CA TRP A 276 9.08 15.73 10.32
C TRP A 276 10.39 15.00 10.00
N LYS A 277 10.35 13.67 10.15
CA LYS A 277 11.44 12.70 9.99
C LYS A 277 11.01 11.58 9.04
N ASP A 278 11.97 10.73 8.68
CA ASP A 278 11.76 9.62 7.75
C ASP A 278 10.62 8.68 8.18
N GLY A 279 9.71 8.42 7.23
CA GLY A 279 8.56 7.53 7.40
C GLY A 279 8.93 6.09 7.74
N SER A 280 10.09 5.62 7.25
CA SER A 280 10.57 4.25 7.42
C SER A 280 10.93 3.95 8.87
N LEU A 281 11.15 4.95 9.73
CA LEU A 281 11.48 4.72 11.14
C LEU A 281 10.34 4.05 11.91
N ARG A 282 9.08 4.33 11.54
CA ARG A 282 7.89 3.79 12.22
C ARG A 282 7.03 2.92 11.31
N THR A 283 6.76 3.37 10.10
CA THR A 283 5.92 2.64 9.13
C THR A 283 6.42 2.83 7.70
N ASP A 284 7.18 1.85 7.19
CA ASP A 284 7.64 1.86 5.80
C ASP A 284 6.49 1.71 4.80
N ILE A 285 5.47 0.88 5.08
CA ILE A 285 4.34 0.66 4.17
C ILE A 285 3.02 0.77 4.96
N PRO A 286 2.22 1.83 4.76
CA PRO A 286 1.05 2.11 5.57
C PRO A 286 -0.21 1.38 5.03
N ILE A 287 -0.20 0.04 5.02
CA ILE A 287 -1.29 -0.78 4.43
C ILE A 287 -2.65 -0.41 5.01
N LYS A 288 -2.76 -0.24 6.34
CA LYS A 288 -4.02 0.12 7.01
C LYS A 288 -4.54 1.49 6.55
N ALA A 289 -3.68 2.50 6.49
CA ALA A 289 -4.08 3.84 6.06
C ALA A 289 -4.50 3.87 4.57
N LEU A 290 -3.83 3.09 3.71
CA LEU A 290 -4.22 2.95 2.30
C LEU A 290 -5.58 2.25 2.15
N ASN A 291 -5.85 1.25 3.00
CA ASN A 291 -7.14 0.61 3.04
C ASN A 291 -8.24 1.60 3.46
N THR A 292 -8.02 2.36 4.53
CA THR A 292 -9.00 3.36 5.03
C THR A 292 -9.24 4.50 4.05
N HIS A 293 -8.18 5.08 3.44
CA HIS A 293 -8.34 6.25 2.56
C HIS A 293 -8.79 5.89 1.14
N PHE A 294 -8.37 4.75 0.60
CA PHE A 294 -8.53 4.43 -0.82
C PHE A 294 -9.13 3.05 -1.10
N ASN A 295 -9.61 2.33 -0.08
CA ASN A 295 -10.11 0.96 -0.18
C ASN A 295 -9.10 0.02 -0.87
N VAL A 296 -7.81 0.17 -0.55
CA VAL A 296 -6.75 -0.67 -1.11
C VAL A 296 -6.76 -2.02 -0.39
N ASN A 297 -7.05 -3.06 -1.16
CA ASN A 297 -7.09 -4.45 -0.67
C ASN A 297 -5.93 -5.30 -1.25
N PHE A 298 -5.30 -4.82 -2.32
CA PHE A 298 -4.21 -5.51 -2.99
C PHE A 298 -2.98 -4.62 -3.05
N THR A 299 -1.86 -5.10 -2.52
CA THR A 299 -0.62 -4.32 -2.45
C THR A 299 0.51 -5.00 -3.21
N ILE A 300 1.15 -4.24 -4.09
CA ILE A 300 2.36 -4.61 -4.81
C ILE A 300 3.51 -3.88 -4.14
N VAL A 301 4.26 -4.57 -3.29
CA VAL A 301 5.38 -4.01 -2.57
C VAL A 301 6.66 -4.26 -3.34
N SER A 302 7.39 -3.20 -3.67
CA SER A 302 8.78 -3.32 -4.09
C SER A 302 9.67 -3.08 -2.88
N GLN A 303 10.34 -4.14 -2.41
CA GLN A 303 11.21 -4.09 -1.25
C GLN A 303 12.67 -4.12 -1.69
N VAL A 304 13.40 -3.05 -1.40
CA VAL A 304 14.81 -2.88 -1.77
C VAL A 304 15.75 -2.89 -0.57
N ASN A 305 15.19 -2.85 0.64
CA ASN A 305 15.94 -2.88 1.89
C ASN A 305 16.74 -4.20 2.03
N PRO A 306 18.08 -4.13 1.99
CA PRO A 306 18.89 -5.32 1.87
C PRO A 306 18.99 -6.12 3.17
N HIS A 307 18.83 -5.47 4.33
CA HIS A 307 18.86 -6.11 5.64
C HIS A 307 17.68 -7.08 5.85
N ILE A 308 16.59 -6.91 5.10
CA ILE A 308 15.42 -7.81 5.15
C ILE A 308 15.60 -8.97 4.17
N ASN A 309 16.20 -8.72 3.01
CA ASN A 309 16.42 -9.72 1.97
C ASN A 309 17.27 -10.91 2.46
N LEU A 310 18.25 -10.65 3.34
CA LEU A 310 19.11 -11.70 3.95
C LEU A 310 18.35 -12.72 4.81
N PHE A 311 17.13 -12.38 5.29
CA PHE A 311 16.33 -13.23 6.17
C PHE A 311 14.95 -13.57 5.58
N PHE A 312 14.71 -13.31 4.29
CA PHE A 312 13.42 -13.54 3.65
C PHE A 312 13.47 -14.77 2.74
N PHE A 313 13.53 -15.94 3.35
CA PHE A 313 13.39 -17.20 2.64
C PHE A 313 11.91 -17.64 2.53
N SER A 314 11.37 -17.73 1.32
CA SER A 314 10.04 -18.31 1.12
C SER A 314 10.12 -19.84 1.10
N SER A 315 9.71 -20.46 2.21
CA SER A 315 9.73 -21.92 2.39
C SER A 315 8.91 -22.70 1.35
N ARG A 316 7.93 -22.06 0.70
CA ARG A 316 7.03 -22.65 -0.31
C ARG A 316 7.08 -21.95 -1.68
N GLY A 317 8.19 -21.26 -1.96
CA GLY A 317 8.40 -20.54 -3.22
C GLY A 317 7.72 -19.17 -3.22
N SER A 318 8.11 -18.32 -4.17
CA SER A 318 7.48 -17.01 -4.35
C SER A 318 6.81 -16.97 -5.73
N VAL A 319 5.93 -16.00 -5.94
CA VAL A 319 5.25 -15.80 -7.23
C VAL A 319 6.28 -15.80 -8.36
N GLY A 320 6.13 -16.74 -9.32
CA GLY A 320 7.03 -16.89 -10.46
C GLY A 320 8.37 -17.57 -10.18
N HIS A 321 8.58 -18.08 -8.96
CA HIS A 321 9.74 -18.88 -8.58
C HIS A 321 9.28 -20.22 -7.98
N PRO A 322 9.04 -21.23 -8.84
CA PRO A 322 8.64 -22.55 -8.40
C PRO A 322 9.69 -23.21 -7.51
N VAL A 323 9.21 -23.86 -6.45
CA VAL A 323 10.09 -24.68 -5.62
C VAL A 323 10.44 -25.94 -6.39
N THR A 324 11.73 -26.18 -6.56
CA THR A 324 12.21 -27.47 -7.07
C THR A 324 12.02 -28.53 -5.99
N HIS A 325 10.96 -29.33 -6.11
CA HIS A 325 10.84 -30.60 -5.39
C HIS A 325 11.36 -31.73 -6.28
N ARG A 326 12.14 -32.67 -5.71
CA ARG A 326 12.34 -33.97 -6.37
C ARG A 326 10.97 -34.68 -6.40
N LYS A 327 10.34 -34.72 -7.58
CA LYS A 327 9.11 -35.50 -7.87
C LYS A 327 7.97 -35.33 -6.85
N GLY A 328 7.77 -34.14 -6.28
CA GLY A 328 6.63 -33.84 -5.40
C GLY A 328 6.54 -34.63 -4.08
N ARG A 329 7.54 -35.45 -3.75
CA ARG A 329 7.64 -36.21 -2.48
C ARG A 329 9.08 -36.17 -1.98
N GLY A 330 9.26 -35.62 -0.78
CA GLY A 330 10.56 -35.55 -0.10
C GLY A 330 10.84 -34.20 0.55
N TRP A 331 11.82 -34.19 1.45
CA TRP A 331 12.32 -32.98 2.09
C TRP A 331 12.98 -32.10 1.03
N ARG A 332 12.66 -30.80 1.04
CA ARG A 332 13.24 -29.80 0.14
C ARG A 332 14.76 -29.83 0.23
N GLY A 333 15.48 -29.64 -0.88
CA GLY A 333 16.90 -29.28 -0.80
C GLY A 333 17.04 -28.02 0.07
N GLY A 334 17.73 -28.14 1.21
CA GLY A 334 17.84 -27.06 2.19
C GLY A 334 16.63 -26.87 3.13
N TYR A 335 15.80 -27.90 3.37
CA TYR A 335 14.74 -27.87 4.38
C TYR A 335 15.29 -27.57 5.79
N LEU A 336 16.33 -28.30 6.22
CA LEU A 336 16.98 -28.07 7.51
C LEU A 336 17.56 -26.66 7.63
N MET A 337 18.22 -26.18 6.56
CA MET A 337 18.75 -24.80 6.51
C MET A 337 17.63 -23.76 6.61
N SER A 338 16.53 -23.97 5.89
CA SER A 338 15.36 -23.07 5.94
C SER A 338 14.63 -23.14 7.28
N ALA A 339 14.57 -24.31 7.93
CA ALA A 339 13.99 -24.48 9.26
C ALA A 339 14.86 -23.81 10.33
N PHE A 340 16.18 -23.96 10.24
CA PHE A 340 17.15 -23.29 11.12
C PHE A 340 17.11 -21.76 10.94
N GLU A 341 17.08 -21.27 9.70
CA GLU A 341 16.91 -19.84 9.41
C GLU A 341 15.59 -19.32 9.96
N HIS A 342 14.50 -20.06 9.79
CA HIS A 342 13.18 -19.67 10.32
C HIS A 342 13.17 -19.64 11.85
N TYR A 343 13.80 -20.63 12.50
CA TYR A 343 13.99 -20.66 13.95
C TYR A 343 14.81 -19.45 14.43
N LEU A 344 15.97 -19.18 13.80
CA LEU A 344 16.81 -18.03 14.13
C LEU A 344 16.04 -16.72 13.95
N LYS A 345 15.26 -16.58 12.88
CA LYS A 345 14.43 -15.40 12.63
C LYS A 345 13.34 -15.23 13.69
N LEU A 346 12.69 -16.31 14.10
CA LEU A 346 11.69 -16.27 15.18
C LEU A 346 12.33 -15.91 16.51
N ASP A 347 13.50 -16.47 16.82
CA ASP A 347 14.23 -16.19 18.05
C ASP A 347 14.75 -14.75 18.08
N MET A 348 15.36 -14.26 16.99
CA MET A 348 15.76 -12.86 16.85
C MET A 348 14.58 -11.90 17.02
N ASN A 349 13.43 -12.19 16.41
CA ASN A 349 12.23 -11.39 16.59
C ASN A 349 11.71 -11.42 18.03
N LYS A 350 11.77 -12.57 18.70
CA LYS A 350 11.41 -12.72 20.11
C LYS A 350 12.33 -11.86 20.99
N TRP A 351 13.65 -11.97 20.83
CA TRP A 351 14.62 -11.20 21.59
C TRP A 351 14.53 -9.71 21.29
N LEU A 352 14.39 -9.28 20.04
CA LEU A 352 14.19 -7.87 19.68
C LEU A 352 12.93 -7.29 20.33
N LYS A 353 11.81 -8.04 20.34
CA LYS A 353 10.59 -7.62 21.04
C LYS A 353 10.82 -7.53 22.54
N PHE A 354 11.50 -8.51 23.14
CA PHE A 354 11.83 -8.51 24.56
C PHE A 354 12.69 -7.30 24.94
N ILE A 355 13.81 -7.07 24.25
CA ILE A 355 14.71 -5.93 24.51
C ILE A 355 13.97 -4.60 24.37
N ARG A 356 13.05 -4.48 23.38
CA ARG A 356 12.19 -3.31 23.22
C ARG A 356 11.25 -3.12 24.41
N HIS A 357 10.54 -4.17 24.83
CA HIS A 357 9.61 -4.09 25.96
C HIS A 357 10.30 -3.83 27.29
N ALA A 358 11.54 -4.32 27.44
CA ALA A 358 12.39 -4.05 28.58
C ALA A 358 13.11 -2.69 28.50
N GLU A 359 12.89 -1.90 27.44
CA GLU A 359 13.55 -0.61 27.18
C GLU A 359 15.09 -0.65 27.24
N LEU A 360 15.70 -1.82 26.98
CA LEU A 360 17.13 -2.06 27.13
C LEU A 360 17.96 -1.55 25.92
N LEU A 361 17.32 -1.09 24.84
CA LEU A 361 18.05 -0.51 23.71
C LEU A 361 18.47 0.92 24.04
N PRO A 362 19.75 1.28 23.85
CA PRO A 362 20.12 2.68 23.85
C PRO A 362 19.30 3.39 22.77
N ARG A 363 18.83 4.60 23.05
CA ARG A 363 18.11 5.47 22.10
C ARG A 363 19.10 6.47 21.47
N PRO A 364 20.03 6.07 20.59
CA PRO A 364 20.92 7.03 19.94
C PRO A 364 20.08 8.02 19.14
N LEU A 365 20.32 9.32 19.37
CA LEU A 365 19.53 10.44 18.85
C LEU A 365 18.06 10.47 19.32
N GLY A 366 17.74 9.83 20.45
CA GLY A 366 16.39 9.82 21.04
C GLY A 366 15.35 9.13 20.15
N GLN A 367 15.75 8.10 19.40
CA GLN A 367 14.89 7.38 18.46
C GLN A 367 14.93 5.87 18.67
N ASP A 368 13.77 5.23 18.50
CA ASP A 368 13.60 3.78 18.65
C ASP A 368 13.87 3.06 17.32
N TRP A 369 15.14 2.74 17.06
CA TRP A 369 15.58 2.00 15.88
C TRP A 369 15.04 0.57 15.81
N SER A 370 14.48 0.04 16.89
CA SER A 370 13.85 -1.29 16.94
C SER A 370 12.67 -1.42 15.97
N GLN A 371 11.96 -0.31 15.69
CA GLN A 371 10.79 -0.32 14.82
C GLN A 371 11.17 -0.61 13.35
N LEU A 372 12.36 -0.21 12.90
CA LEU A 372 12.88 -0.58 11.58
C LEU A 372 12.99 -2.09 11.39
N TRP A 373 13.29 -2.84 12.45
CA TRP A 373 13.46 -4.30 12.33
C TRP A 373 12.14 -5.07 12.49
N LEU A 374 11.19 -4.52 13.24
CA LEU A 374 9.92 -5.17 13.57
C LEU A 374 8.79 -4.91 12.56
N GLN A 375 9.05 -4.11 11.53
CA GLN A 375 8.07 -3.73 10.52
C GLN A 375 7.65 -4.92 9.63
N GLN A 376 6.39 -4.87 9.19
CA GLN A 376 5.89 -5.76 8.15
C GLN A 376 6.25 -5.20 6.77
N PHE A 377 7.17 -5.87 6.09
CA PHE A 377 7.71 -5.45 4.78
C PHE A 377 7.12 -6.22 3.59
N SER A 378 6.06 -6.99 3.82
CA SER A 378 5.44 -7.85 2.81
C SER A 378 4.02 -7.39 2.49
N GLY A 379 3.73 -7.22 1.20
CA GLY A 379 2.37 -7.09 0.68
C GLY A 379 1.87 -8.38 0.04
N THR A 380 0.72 -8.33 -0.62
CA THR A 380 0.14 -9.46 -1.36
C THR A 380 1.13 -9.99 -2.41
N ILE A 381 1.75 -9.07 -3.14
CA ILE A 381 2.88 -9.34 -4.02
C ILE A 381 4.07 -8.56 -3.48
N THR A 382 5.18 -9.25 -3.22
CA THR A 382 6.44 -8.58 -2.85
C THR A 382 7.50 -8.86 -3.91
N ILE A 383 8.04 -7.80 -4.52
CA ILE A 383 9.08 -7.81 -5.55
C ILE A 383 10.41 -7.47 -4.88
N TRP A 384 11.37 -8.38 -5.03
CA TRP A 384 12.72 -8.27 -4.48
C TRP A 384 13.73 -8.15 -5.63
N PRO A 385 14.25 -6.95 -5.91
CA PRO A 385 15.35 -6.77 -6.85
C PRO A 385 16.64 -7.40 -6.31
N LYS A 386 17.39 -8.09 -7.17
CA LYS A 386 18.65 -8.73 -6.79
C LYS A 386 19.76 -7.68 -6.66
N SER A 387 20.10 -7.35 -5.43
CA SER A 387 21.18 -6.41 -5.10
C SER A 387 22.55 -7.09 -5.11
N ARG A 388 23.62 -6.34 -5.43
CA ARG A 388 25.01 -6.83 -5.30
C ARG A 388 25.66 -6.31 -4.03
N ILE A 389 26.64 -7.05 -3.51
CA ILE A 389 27.43 -6.64 -2.33
C ILE A 389 28.07 -5.26 -2.54
N SER A 390 28.53 -4.96 -3.76
CA SER A 390 29.11 -3.65 -4.10
C SER A 390 28.15 -2.45 -3.95
N ASP A 391 26.85 -2.71 -3.91
CA ASP A 391 25.82 -1.67 -3.79
C ASP A 391 25.65 -1.24 -2.32
N PHE A 392 26.00 -2.11 -1.36
CA PHE A 392 26.00 -1.79 0.07
C PHE A 392 27.03 -0.71 0.40
N TRP A 393 28.24 -0.84 -0.14
CA TRP A 393 29.31 0.14 0.04
C TRP A 393 28.98 1.49 -0.62
N ARG A 394 28.06 1.51 -1.58
CA ARG A 394 27.65 2.69 -2.37
C ARG A 394 26.21 3.13 -2.08
N ILE A 395 25.69 2.79 -0.90
CA ILE A 395 24.33 3.10 -0.47
C ILE A 395 24.01 4.60 -0.42
N LEU A 396 25.03 5.43 -0.19
CA LEU A 396 24.94 6.90 -0.18
C LEU A 396 25.86 7.52 -1.24
N SER A 397 25.81 6.98 -2.46
CA SER A 397 26.55 7.47 -3.62
C SER A 397 25.67 7.46 -4.86
N ASP A 398 25.85 8.43 -5.76
CA ASP A 398 25.08 8.51 -6.99
C ASP A 398 25.42 7.37 -7.96
N PRO A 399 24.46 6.88 -8.76
CA PRO A 399 24.68 5.85 -9.76
C PRO A 399 25.23 6.39 -11.06
N ASP A 400 26.28 5.76 -11.55
CA ASP A 400 26.77 5.89 -12.93
C ASP A 400 25.73 5.35 -13.95
N PRO A 401 25.67 5.84 -15.21
CA PRO A 401 24.78 5.30 -16.25
C PRO A 401 24.80 3.77 -16.38
N HIS A 402 25.97 3.12 -16.31
CA HIS A 402 26.06 1.66 -16.36
C HIS A 402 25.49 1.01 -15.10
N ARG A 403 25.72 1.63 -13.93
CA ARG A 403 25.17 1.14 -12.65
C ARG A 403 23.65 1.24 -12.66
N LEU A 404 23.11 2.38 -13.10
CA LEU A 404 21.67 2.58 -13.19
C LEU A 404 21.04 1.63 -14.22
N SER A 405 21.65 1.45 -15.39
CA SER A 405 21.20 0.47 -16.40
C SER A 405 21.04 -0.92 -15.81
N ARG A 406 22.04 -1.40 -15.05
CA ARG A 406 21.95 -2.68 -14.33
C ARG A 406 20.81 -2.69 -13.32
N MET A 407 20.68 -1.65 -12.49
CA MET A 407 19.62 -1.59 -11.47
C MET A 407 18.23 -1.62 -12.09
N ILE A 408 18.05 -0.90 -13.21
CA ILE A 408 16.81 -0.94 -14.01
C ILE A 408 16.59 -2.36 -14.55
N HIS A 409 17.62 -2.98 -15.12
CA HIS A 409 17.52 -4.33 -15.67
C HIS A 409 17.11 -5.35 -14.60
N GLU A 410 17.79 -5.38 -13.45
CA GLU A 410 17.47 -6.29 -12.34
C GLU A 410 16.07 -6.02 -11.77
N GLY A 411 15.68 -4.74 -11.66
CA GLY A 411 14.33 -4.36 -11.25
C GLY A 411 13.26 -4.92 -12.21
N LYS A 412 13.49 -4.84 -13.53
CA LYS A 412 12.61 -5.43 -14.54
C LYS A 412 12.53 -6.95 -14.43
N GLN A 413 13.68 -7.62 -14.34
CA GLN A 413 13.75 -9.09 -14.25
C GLN A 413 13.02 -9.62 -13.01
N SER A 414 13.12 -8.93 -11.88
CA SER A 414 12.39 -9.33 -10.66
C SER A 414 10.87 -9.13 -10.74
N ALA A 415 10.39 -8.25 -11.64
CA ALA A 415 8.97 -7.97 -11.84
C ALA A 415 8.31 -8.92 -12.85
N PHE A 416 9.02 -9.33 -13.91
CA PHE A 416 8.46 -10.14 -15.01
C PHE A 416 7.68 -11.40 -14.58
N PRO A 417 8.17 -12.25 -13.66
CA PRO A 417 7.44 -13.45 -13.25
C PRO A 417 6.11 -13.15 -12.55
N LYS A 418 5.94 -11.93 -12.03
CA LYS A 418 4.76 -11.51 -11.25
C LYS A 418 3.76 -10.71 -12.09
N LEU A 419 4.12 -10.31 -13.32
CA LEU A 419 3.25 -9.51 -14.18
C LEU A 419 1.90 -10.18 -14.43
N LYS A 420 1.86 -11.50 -14.68
CA LYS A 420 0.57 -12.18 -14.94
C LYS A 420 -0.39 -12.11 -13.77
N PHE A 421 0.14 -12.18 -12.54
CA PHE A 421 -0.69 -12.09 -11.35
C PHE A 421 -1.25 -10.67 -11.19
N ILE A 422 -0.42 -9.65 -11.41
CA ILE A 422 -0.83 -8.24 -11.41
C ILE A 422 -1.85 -7.97 -12.51
N GLU A 423 -1.62 -8.48 -13.72
CA GLU A 423 -2.53 -8.39 -14.86
C GLU A 423 -3.91 -8.94 -14.52
N ASN A 424 -3.97 -10.15 -13.98
CA ASN A 424 -5.22 -10.80 -13.61
C ASN A 424 -6.04 -9.97 -12.60
N ARG A 425 -5.37 -9.34 -11.62
CA ARG A 425 -6.01 -8.47 -10.63
C ARG A 425 -6.49 -7.15 -11.26
N LEU A 426 -5.61 -6.43 -11.94
CA LEU A 426 -5.91 -5.13 -12.54
C LEU A 426 -6.95 -5.22 -13.66
N LYS A 427 -6.99 -6.34 -14.37
CA LYS A 427 -7.97 -6.60 -15.44
C LYS A 427 -9.41 -6.52 -14.93
N ILE A 428 -9.70 -7.12 -13.78
CA ILE A 428 -11.03 -7.06 -13.15
C ILE A 428 -11.26 -5.67 -12.55
N GLU A 429 -10.28 -5.13 -11.83
CA GLU A 429 -10.36 -3.80 -11.21
C GLU A 429 -10.73 -2.70 -12.21
N ARG A 430 -10.03 -2.64 -13.35
CA ARG A 430 -10.29 -1.66 -14.43
C ARG A 430 -11.68 -1.80 -15.03
N LEU A 431 -12.21 -3.02 -15.15
CA LEU A 431 -13.57 -3.23 -15.66
C LEU A 431 -14.63 -2.77 -14.66
N VAL A 432 -14.41 -3.03 -13.37
CA VAL A 432 -15.30 -2.54 -12.30
C VAL A 432 -15.28 -1.01 -12.24
N GLU A 433 -14.10 -0.39 -12.35
CA GLU A 433 -13.95 1.07 -12.37
C GLU A 433 -14.58 1.70 -13.62
N ARG A 434 -14.46 1.06 -14.78
CA ARG A 434 -15.17 1.45 -15.99
C ARG A 434 -16.68 1.37 -15.80
N GLY A 435 -17.20 0.25 -15.28
CA GLY A 435 -18.63 0.09 -15.00
C GLY A 435 -19.17 1.15 -14.03
N ARG A 436 -18.38 1.52 -13.02
CA ARG A 436 -18.70 2.61 -12.09
C ARG A 436 -18.69 3.98 -12.78
N SER A 437 -17.75 4.23 -13.68
CA SER A 437 -17.63 5.50 -14.40
C SER A 437 -18.76 5.68 -15.42
N ASP A 438 -19.08 4.62 -16.16
CA ASP A 438 -20.14 4.61 -17.19
C ASP A 438 -21.54 4.69 -16.57
N SER A 439 -21.73 4.18 -15.35
CA SER A 439 -23.01 4.22 -14.62
C SER A 439 -23.24 5.51 -13.81
N ARG A 440 -22.23 6.39 -13.69
CA ARG A 440 -22.40 7.68 -13.01
C ARG A 440 -23.24 8.62 -13.89
N PRO A 441 -24.30 9.26 -13.36
CA PRO A 441 -25.00 10.30 -14.09
C PRO A 441 -24.01 11.42 -14.43
N TRP A 442 -24.06 11.92 -15.66
CA TRP A 442 -23.13 12.92 -16.20
C TRP A 442 -23.25 14.23 -15.43
N VAL A 443 -22.50 14.37 -14.34
CA VAL A 443 -22.25 15.66 -13.69
C VAL A 443 -20.94 16.20 -14.28
N ARG A 444 -20.98 17.41 -14.84
CA ARG A 444 -19.87 18.06 -15.54
C ARG A 444 -18.57 17.93 -14.73
N ARG A 445 -17.50 17.42 -15.39
CA ARG A 445 -16.11 17.48 -14.89
C ARG A 445 -15.79 18.93 -14.50
N GLY A 446 -15.62 19.21 -13.20
CA GLY A 446 -15.16 20.52 -12.74
C GLY A 446 -15.49 20.94 -11.31
N SER A 447 -16.40 20.26 -10.58
CA SER A 447 -16.68 20.63 -9.17
C SER A 447 -16.28 19.55 -8.17
N ILE A 448 -15.85 20.01 -7.00
CA ILE A 448 -15.39 19.24 -5.83
C ILE A 448 -16.41 18.17 -5.37
N GLN A 449 -17.67 18.23 -5.81
CA GLN A 449 -18.69 17.17 -5.62
C GLN A 449 -18.38 15.84 -6.36
N THR A 450 -17.32 15.76 -7.17
CA THR A 450 -17.01 14.52 -7.92
C THR A 450 -16.45 13.39 -7.03
N ILE A 451 -16.00 13.71 -5.81
CA ILE A 451 -15.24 12.80 -4.93
C ILE A 451 -16.07 12.26 -3.76
N LEU A 452 -17.12 12.98 -3.33
CA LEU A 452 -18.10 12.52 -2.34
C LEU A 452 -19.49 12.62 -2.97
N SER A 453 -20.31 11.57 -2.91
CA SER A 453 -21.70 11.72 -3.34
C SER A 453 -22.41 12.75 -2.46
N GLU A 454 -23.41 13.48 -2.98
CA GLU A 454 -24.22 14.40 -2.15
C GLU A 454 -24.82 13.69 -0.92
N GLU A 455 -25.04 12.37 -1.02
CA GLU A 455 -25.45 11.51 0.10
C GLU A 455 -24.32 11.30 1.12
N ASP A 456 -23.07 11.13 0.69
CA ASP A 456 -21.92 11.02 1.61
C ASP A 456 -21.70 12.34 2.36
N ILE A 457 -21.86 13.49 1.69
CA ILE A 457 -21.78 14.81 2.32
C ILE A 457 -22.94 15.01 3.30
N ARG A 458 -24.17 14.59 2.95
CA ARG A 458 -25.31 14.65 3.86
C ARG A 458 -25.15 13.74 5.07
N ASN A 459 -24.59 12.55 4.91
CA ASN A 459 -24.36 11.64 6.02
C ASN A 459 -23.27 12.17 6.96
N ILE A 460 -22.20 12.76 6.41
CA ILE A 460 -21.16 13.42 7.21
C ILE A 460 -21.72 14.66 7.94
N LEU A 461 -22.52 15.48 7.25
CA LEU A 461 -23.19 16.64 7.86
C LEU A 461 -24.24 16.22 8.89
N ALA A 462 -24.95 15.10 8.68
CA ALA A 462 -25.91 14.56 9.65
C ALA A 462 -25.20 13.97 10.88
N GLU A 463 -24.01 13.38 10.72
CA GLU A 463 -23.16 12.95 11.84
C GLU A 463 -22.60 14.15 12.63
N GLU A 464 -22.20 15.24 11.95
CA GLU A 464 -21.78 16.48 12.62
C GLU A 464 -22.93 17.22 13.31
N MET A 465 -24.12 17.25 12.71
CA MET A 465 -25.31 17.86 13.30
C MET A 465 -25.94 17.01 14.42
N GLY A 466 -25.71 15.69 14.44
CA GLY A 466 -26.13 14.80 15.51
C GLY A 466 -25.31 14.94 16.80
N ASN A 467 -24.07 15.45 16.70
CA ASN A 467 -23.19 15.69 17.84
C ASN A 467 -23.15 17.17 18.29
N GLY A 468 -23.90 18.06 17.62
CA GLY A 468 -23.86 19.51 17.87
C GLY A 468 -25.03 20.08 18.68
N ALA A 469 -25.95 19.24 19.18
CA ALA A 469 -27.16 19.71 19.88
C ALA A 469 -27.13 19.38 21.38
N THR A 470 -26.26 20.05 22.12
CA THR A 470 -26.53 20.40 23.52
C THR A 470 -26.03 21.83 23.75
N THR A 471 -26.98 22.75 23.75
CA THR A 471 -26.80 24.16 24.11
C THR A 471 -26.41 24.32 25.57
N GLU A 472 -25.56 25.32 25.78
CA GLU A 472 -25.16 25.93 27.04
C GLU A 472 -26.37 26.38 27.88
N ASP A 473 -26.28 26.23 29.19
CA ASP A 473 -26.82 27.18 30.17
C ASP A 473 -26.06 27.07 31.51
N GLU A 474 -25.99 28.21 32.19
CA GLU A 474 -24.99 28.69 33.15
C GLU A 474 -25.12 28.21 34.63
N THR A 475 -24.03 28.47 35.37
CA THR A 475 -23.91 28.80 36.82
C THR A 475 -24.12 27.72 37.90
N ASP A 476 -23.05 27.35 38.62
CA ASP A 476 -22.70 27.85 39.98
C ASP A 476 -21.91 26.85 40.87
N VAL A 477 -20.82 27.40 41.43
CA VAL A 477 -20.28 27.26 42.80
C VAL A 477 -19.85 25.88 43.35
N GLU A 478 -18.62 25.89 43.89
CA GLU A 478 -17.95 24.89 44.72
C GLU A 478 -18.83 24.29 45.83
N ASP A 479 -18.78 22.96 46.04
CA ASP A 479 -18.44 22.45 47.37
C ASP A 479 -18.06 20.96 47.41
N LEU A 480 -17.23 20.65 48.40
CA LEU A 480 -16.66 19.36 48.73
C LEU A 480 -17.65 18.39 49.40
N SER A 481 -17.40 17.10 49.15
CA SER A 481 -17.59 15.95 50.04
C SER A 481 -18.99 15.34 50.23
N GLY A 482 -19.05 14.03 49.97
CA GLY A 482 -19.87 13.09 50.74
C GLY A 482 -21.05 12.45 50.00
N LEU A 483 -20.84 11.25 49.42
CA LEU A 483 -21.33 9.97 49.96
C LEU A 483 -21.13 8.86 48.93
N GLY A 484 -20.71 7.70 49.44
CA GLY A 484 -20.00 6.69 48.68
C GLY A 484 -20.87 5.68 47.96
N LEU A 485 -20.22 4.91 47.09
CA LEU A 485 -20.62 3.55 46.75
C LEU A 485 -19.35 2.73 46.48
N GLY A 486 -19.29 1.61 47.20
CA GLY A 486 -18.12 0.77 47.38
C GLY A 486 -17.78 -0.09 46.16
N MET A 487 -16.49 -0.34 46.09
CA MET A 487 -15.79 -1.30 45.25
C MET A 487 -16.04 -2.72 45.79
N THR A 488 -16.44 -3.66 44.94
CA THR A 488 -16.31 -5.10 45.24
C THR A 488 -15.64 -5.84 44.09
N THR A 489 -14.48 -6.37 44.43
CA THR A 489 -13.68 -7.38 43.74
C THR A 489 -14.39 -8.73 43.75
N LEU A 490 -14.25 -9.52 42.68
CA LEU A 490 -14.52 -10.96 42.70
C LEU A 490 -13.32 -11.71 42.13
N ASP A 491 -12.74 -12.52 43.01
CA ASP A 491 -11.58 -13.38 42.83
C ASP A 491 -11.90 -14.70 42.11
N ASP A 492 -10.83 -15.24 41.54
CA ASP A 492 -10.62 -16.61 41.07
C ASP A 492 -11.00 -17.68 42.11
N ASN A 493 -11.75 -18.69 41.67
CA ASN A 493 -11.44 -20.13 41.82
C ASN A 493 -12.70 -20.95 41.56
N THR A 494 -12.67 -21.87 40.59
CA THR A 494 -13.13 -23.25 40.81
C THR A 494 -12.70 -24.16 39.67
N LEU A 495 -12.13 -25.28 40.10
CA LEU A 495 -11.49 -26.33 39.30
C LEU A 495 -12.51 -27.18 38.53
N TYR A 496 -11.98 -27.74 37.45
CA TYR A 496 -12.32 -28.99 36.78
C TYR A 496 -12.96 -30.08 37.67
N GLU A 497 -14.09 -30.62 37.21
CA GLU A 497 -14.58 -31.96 37.56
C GLU A 497 -14.63 -32.83 36.29
N GLU A 498 -14.04 -34.02 36.37
CA GLU A 498 -14.06 -35.09 35.37
C GLU A 498 -15.43 -35.81 35.35
N PRO A 499 -15.80 -36.48 34.24
CA PRO A 499 -16.98 -37.34 34.22
C PRO A 499 -16.66 -38.76 34.70
N GLU A 500 -17.25 -39.16 35.82
CA GLU A 500 -17.27 -40.56 36.30
C GLU A 500 -18.31 -41.43 35.56
N GLU A 501 -17.91 -42.68 35.35
CA GLU A 501 -18.64 -43.81 34.81
C GLU A 501 -19.89 -44.16 35.64
N LYS A 502 -21.00 -44.48 34.96
CA LYS A 502 -22.06 -45.32 35.54
C LYS A 502 -22.05 -46.69 34.89
N SER A 503 -21.48 -47.64 35.62
CA SER A 503 -21.77 -49.06 35.51
C SER A 503 -22.97 -49.38 36.41
N ASP A 504 -24.12 -49.68 35.82
CA ASP A 504 -25.17 -50.46 36.50
C ASP A 504 -25.18 -51.86 35.88
N SER A 505 -24.59 -52.78 36.63
CA SER A 505 -24.72 -54.22 36.46
C SER A 505 -26.02 -54.68 37.12
N GLU A 506 -27.01 -55.04 36.32
CA GLU A 506 -28.02 -56.02 36.73
C GLU A 506 -27.56 -57.40 36.28
N GLY A 507 -27.17 -58.23 37.24
CA GLY A 507 -27.05 -59.67 37.07
C GLY A 507 -28.32 -60.35 37.57
N SER A 508 -28.90 -61.26 36.78
CA SER A 508 -29.36 -62.60 37.20
C SER A 508 -30.33 -63.20 36.16
N SER A 509 -29.80 -64.03 35.26
CA SER A 509 -30.30 -65.40 34.98
C SER A 509 -29.28 -66.16 34.15
#